data_AF-A0A938RUQ7-F1
#
_entry.id   AF-A0A938RUQ7-F1
#
_cell.length_a   1.000
_cell.length_b   1.000
_cell.length_c   1.000
_cell.angle_alpha   90.00
_cell.angle_beta   90.00
_cell.angle_gamma   90.00
#
_symmetry.space_group_name_H-M   'P 1'
#
loop_
_entity.id
_entity.type
_entity.pdbx_description
1 polymer ?
#
loop_
_entity_poly.entity_id
_entity_poly.type
_entity_poly.pdbx_seq_one_letter_code
_entity_poly.pdbx_strand_id
1 'polypeptide(L)'
;MTKAILALLVLCIALGGAGYWNYSRNASLEADLHLPRPYASVATRDVGELLAAYQGELDRLKGSVGKAPGGADVIDRFDASDVGGKAEGFASFQRENQRWRNGRSRIFELEKTIADLRLEKSIRDRGLDDARKRLWLRLTTF
;
A
#
# COMPACT_ATOMS: atom_id res chain seq x y z
N MET A 1 59.31 4.18 -7.71
CA MET A 1 58.13 3.65 -8.42
C MET A 1 57.32 2.66 -7.59
N THR A 2 57.94 1.69 -6.93
CA THR A 2 57.26 0.65 -6.12
C THR A 2 56.35 1.21 -5.03
N LYS A 3 56.79 2.24 -4.29
CA LYS A 3 55.98 2.88 -3.22
C LYS A 3 54.70 3.57 -3.75
N ALA A 4 54.76 4.16 -4.94
CA ALA A 4 53.60 4.81 -5.57
C ALA A 4 52.57 3.79 -6.05
N ILE A 5 53.03 2.67 -6.62
CA ILE A 5 52.16 1.55 -7.00
C ILE A 5 51.50 0.94 -5.76
N LEU A 6 52.26 0.76 -4.66
CA LEU A 6 51.73 0.26 -3.40
C LEU A 6 50.70 1.21 -2.78
N ALA A 7 50.97 2.53 -2.78
CA ALA A 7 50.01 3.53 -2.33
C ALA A 7 48.73 3.53 -3.17
N LEU A 8 48.86 3.39 -4.50
CA LEU A 8 47.72 3.29 -5.40
C LEU A 8 46.90 2.01 -5.15
N LEU A 9 47.56 0.87 -4.93
CA LEU A 9 46.90 -0.39 -4.57
C LEU A 9 46.14 -0.28 -3.25
N VAL A 10 46.76 0.31 -2.22
CA VAL A 10 46.10 0.53 -0.91
C VAL A 10 44.90 1.45 -1.07
N LEU A 11 45.03 2.52 -1.86
CA LEU A 11 43.91 3.42 -2.16
C LEU A 11 42.77 2.69 -2.89
N CYS A 12 43.08 1.88 -3.90
CA CYS A 12 42.08 1.08 -4.62
C CYS A 12 41.36 0.10 -3.68
N ILE A 13 42.09 -0.58 -2.79
CA ILE A 13 41.51 -1.49 -1.80
C ILE A 13 40.62 -0.74 -0.80
N ALA A 14 41.09 0.41 -0.30
CA ALA A 14 40.32 1.23 0.63
C ALA A 14 39.02 1.76 -0.01
N LEU A 15 39.09 2.26 -1.24
CA LEU A 15 37.91 2.73 -1.99
C LEU A 15 36.96 1.57 -2.33
N GLY A 16 37.50 0.43 -2.75
CA GLY A 16 36.71 -0.77 -3.05
C GLY A 16 36.01 -1.33 -1.81
N GLY A 17 36.72 -1.39 -0.67
CA GLY A 17 36.18 -1.83 0.62
C GLY A 17 35.09 -0.91 1.15
N ALA A 18 35.31 0.41 1.10
CA ALA A 18 34.30 1.40 1.49
C ALA A 18 33.06 1.34 0.59
N GLY A 19 33.25 1.22 -0.73
CA GLY A 19 32.16 1.08 -1.69
C GLY A 19 31.34 -0.20 -1.46
N TYR A 20 32.02 -1.34 -1.23
CA TYR A 20 31.35 -2.61 -0.93
C TYR A 20 30.59 -2.59 0.40
N TRP A 21 31.17 -2.00 1.44
CA TRP A 21 30.52 -1.84 2.74
C TRP A 21 29.21 -1.04 2.60
N ASN A 22 29.24 0.11 1.93
CA ASN A 22 28.05 0.92 1.67
C ASN A 22 27.02 0.16 0.84
N TYR A 23 27.46 -0.52 -0.22
CA TYR A 23 26.58 -1.33 -1.07
C TYR A 23 25.82 -2.41 -0.27
N SER A 24 26.53 -3.12 0.61
CA SER A 24 25.95 -4.16 1.48
C SER A 24 24.98 -3.56 2.50
N ARG A 25 25.38 -2.46 3.16
CA ARG A 25 24.55 -1.78 4.17
C ARG A 25 23.24 -1.26 3.58
N ASN A 26 23.28 -0.76 2.35
CA ASN A 26 22.15 -0.17 1.65
C ASN A 26 21.30 -1.18 0.85
N ALA A 27 21.55 -2.49 1.00
CA ALA A 27 20.77 -3.52 0.33
C ALA A 27 19.28 -3.47 0.70
N SER A 28 18.95 -3.07 1.94
CA SER A 28 17.58 -2.94 2.44
C SER A 28 16.75 -1.85 1.77
N LEU A 29 17.38 -0.86 1.10
CA LEU A 29 16.68 0.18 0.34
C LEU A 29 15.84 -0.39 -0.81
N GLU A 30 16.14 -1.62 -1.21
CA GLU A 30 15.47 -2.34 -2.30
C GLU A 30 14.51 -3.42 -1.81
N ALA A 31 14.26 -3.53 -0.50
CA ALA A 31 13.33 -4.51 0.04
C ALA A 31 11.95 -4.46 -0.65
N ASP A 32 11.49 -3.25 -0.97
CA ASP A 32 10.22 -3.00 -1.64
C ASP A 32 10.17 -3.52 -3.09
N LEU A 33 11.34 -3.69 -3.76
CA LEU A 33 11.40 -4.26 -5.11
C LEU A 33 11.13 -5.78 -5.12
N HIS A 34 11.29 -6.45 -3.98
CA HIS A 34 11.01 -7.88 -3.84
C HIS A 34 9.54 -8.17 -3.54
N LEU A 35 8.74 -7.14 -3.22
CA LEU A 35 7.31 -7.28 -3.01
C LEU A 35 6.58 -7.47 -4.36
N PRO A 36 5.40 -8.10 -4.37
CA PRO A 36 4.55 -8.15 -5.56
C PRO A 36 4.22 -6.72 -6.02
N ARG A 37 4.43 -6.43 -7.31
CA ARG A 37 4.16 -5.12 -7.91
C ARG A 37 3.13 -5.22 -9.05
N PRO A 38 1.83 -5.31 -8.74
CA PRO A 38 0.78 -5.45 -9.75
C PRO A 38 0.75 -4.30 -10.77
N TYR A 39 1.21 -3.12 -10.34
CA TYR A 39 1.17 -1.88 -11.12
C TYR A 39 2.51 -1.51 -11.78
N ALA A 40 3.51 -2.41 -11.76
CA ALA A 40 4.83 -2.14 -12.35
C ALA A 40 4.77 -1.79 -13.85
N SER A 41 3.81 -2.35 -14.59
CA SER A 41 3.62 -2.11 -16.03
C SER A 41 2.88 -0.82 -16.36
N VAL A 42 2.24 -0.17 -15.38
CA VAL A 42 1.48 1.08 -15.58
C VAL A 42 2.46 2.24 -15.74
N ALA A 43 2.17 3.24 -16.57
CA ALA A 43 3.05 4.41 -16.73
C ALA A 43 3.14 5.27 -15.46
N THR A 44 4.27 5.96 -15.24
CA THR A 44 4.50 6.78 -14.03
C THR A 44 3.46 7.87 -13.83
N ARG A 45 3.05 8.52 -14.92
CA ARG A 45 1.98 9.51 -14.90
C ARG A 45 0.66 8.90 -14.44
N ASP A 46 0.30 7.76 -15.03
CA ASP A 46 -0.99 7.11 -14.81
C ASP A 46 -1.13 6.57 -13.37
N VAL A 47 -0.02 6.18 -12.71
CA VAL A 47 -0.06 5.78 -11.29
C VAL A 47 -0.59 6.90 -10.40
N GLY A 48 -0.20 8.14 -10.66
CA GLY A 48 -0.71 9.30 -9.93
C GLY A 48 -2.20 9.55 -10.18
N GLU A 49 -2.62 9.44 -11.45
CA GLU A 49 -4.02 9.62 -11.86
C GLU A 49 -4.92 8.53 -11.27
N LEU A 50 -4.49 7.26 -11.31
CA LEU A 50 -5.18 6.13 -10.69
C LEU A 50 -5.29 6.32 -9.18
N LEU A 51 -4.20 6.70 -8.51
CA LEU A 51 -4.22 6.91 -7.06
C LEU A 51 -5.22 7.99 -6.64
N ALA A 52 -5.30 9.09 -7.40
CA ALA A 52 -6.29 10.14 -7.17
C ALA A 52 -7.73 9.65 -7.44
N ALA A 53 -7.95 8.88 -8.52
CA ALA A 53 -9.25 8.32 -8.86
C ALA A 53 -9.75 7.35 -7.77
N TYR A 54 -8.90 6.42 -7.32
CA TYR A 54 -9.23 5.46 -6.27
C TYR A 54 -9.46 6.13 -4.91
N GLN A 55 -8.69 7.17 -4.58
CA GLN A 55 -8.94 7.96 -3.37
C GLN A 55 -10.30 8.65 -3.43
N GLY A 56 -10.66 9.25 -4.57
CA GLY A 56 -11.98 9.84 -4.77
C GLY A 56 -13.12 8.82 -4.69
N GLU A 57 -12.93 7.60 -5.18
CA GLU A 57 -13.91 6.51 -5.01
C GLU A 57 -14.03 6.10 -3.54
N LEU A 58 -12.90 5.94 -2.83
CA LEU A 58 -12.87 5.58 -1.42
C LEU A 58 -13.59 6.62 -0.56
N ASP A 59 -13.35 7.91 -0.78
CA ASP A 59 -13.95 8.98 0.00
C ASP A 59 -15.46 9.05 -0.22
N ARG A 60 -15.93 8.89 -1.46
CA ARG A 60 -17.36 8.78 -1.77
C ARG A 60 -17.99 7.55 -1.09
N LEU A 61 -17.31 6.42 -1.16
CA LEU A 61 -17.82 5.17 -0.60
C LEU A 61 -17.87 5.22 0.94
N LYS A 62 -16.82 5.75 1.60
CA LYS A 62 -16.81 5.99 3.05
C LYS A 62 -17.91 6.96 3.47
N GLY A 63 -18.20 7.98 2.67
CA GLY A 63 -19.34 8.88 2.89
C GLY A 63 -20.71 8.19 2.77
N SER A 64 -20.83 7.21 1.87
CA SER A 64 -22.09 6.47 1.64
C SER A 64 -22.32 5.29 2.60
N VAL A 65 -21.26 4.65 3.07
CA VAL A 65 -21.35 3.52 4.01
C VAL A 65 -21.54 4.10 5.40
N GLY A 66 -22.81 4.15 5.82
CA GLY A 66 -23.20 4.61 7.16
C GLY A 66 -22.68 3.73 8.30
N LYS A 67 -23.12 4.06 9.51
CA LYS A 67 -22.82 3.26 10.71
C LYS A 67 -23.35 1.83 10.55
N ALA A 68 -22.70 0.88 11.22
CA ALA A 68 -23.17 -0.50 11.24
C ALA A 68 -24.61 -0.56 11.76
N PRO A 69 -25.50 -1.32 11.10
CA PRO A 69 -26.88 -1.46 11.58
C PRO A 69 -26.86 -2.11 12.96
N GLY A 70 -27.56 -1.49 13.92
CA GLY A 70 -27.72 -2.02 15.28
C GLY A 70 -28.84 -3.05 15.33
N GLY A 71 -28.56 -4.24 15.84
CA GLY A 71 -29.57 -5.31 15.95
C GLY A 71 -30.58 -5.11 17.08
N ALA A 72 -30.20 -4.38 18.14
CA ALA A 72 -31.04 -4.15 19.32
C ALA A 72 -32.26 -3.27 18.99
N ASP A 73 -32.03 -2.18 18.24
CA ASP A 73 -33.06 -1.19 17.92
C ASP A 73 -34.19 -1.72 17.03
N VAL A 74 -34.01 -2.88 16.39
CA VAL A 74 -35.01 -3.48 15.48
C VAL A 74 -35.94 -4.43 16.24
N ILE A 75 -35.43 -5.11 17.28
CA ILE A 75 -36.19 -6.09 18.06
C ILE A 75 -37.06 -5.40 19.11
N ASP A 76 -36.58 -4.30 19.69
CA ASP A 76 -37.28 -3.55 20.74
C ASP A 76 -38.46 -2.69 20.24
N ARG A 77 -38.68 -2.60 18.91
CA ARG A 77 -39.79 -1.84 18.31
C ARG A 77 -41.12 -2.60 18.26
N PHE A 78 -41.12 -3.91 18.48
CA PHE A 78 -42.30 -4.76 18.33
C PHE A 78 -42.68 -5.42 19.67
N ASP A 79 -43.98 -5.47 19.96
CA ASP A 79 -44.50 -6.11 21.16
C ASP A 79 -44.06 -7.58 21.26
N ALA A 80 -44.00 -8.10 22.50
CA ALA A 80 -43.53 -9.45 22.79
C ALA A 80 -44.24 -10.54 21.97
N SER A 81 -45.52 -10.35 21.67
CA SER A 81 -46.41 -11.27 20.95
C SER A 81 -46.40 -11.12 19.42
N ASP A 82 -45.79 -10.08 18.85
CA ASP A 82 -45.78 -9.85 17.40
C ASP A 82 -44.61 -10.58 16.72
N VAL A 83 -44.80 -11.89 16.51
CA VAL A 83 -43.83 -12.75 15.82
C VAL A 83 -43.66 -12.36 14.35
N GLY A 84 -44.72 -11.86 13.71
CA GLY A 84 -44.72 -11.45 12.31
C GLY A 84 -43.87 -10.20 12.06
N GLY A 85 -44.10 -9.14 12.85
CA GLY A 85 -43.33 -7.90 12.79
C GLY A 85 -41.85 -8.11 13.12
N LYS A 86 -41.53 -9.00 14.08
CA LYS A 86 -40.14 -9.37 14.40
C LYS A 86 -39.44 -10.11 13.26
N ALA A 87 -40.14 -11.01 12.56
CA ALA A 87 -39.57 -11.71 11.41
C ALA A 87 -39.28 -10.75 10.24
N GLU A 88 -40.18 -9.80 9.97
CA GLU A 88 -39.98 -8.77 8.95
C GLU A 88 -38.88 -7.77 9.31
N GLY A 89 -38.81 -7.37 10.59
CA GLY A 89 -37.73 -6.55 11.13
C GLY A 89 -36.37 -7.23 10.98
N PHE A 90 -36.27 -8.50 11.34
CA PHE A 90 -35.05 -9.30 11.18
C PHE A 90 -34.64 -9.44 9.70
N ALA A 91 -35.59 -9.72 8.80
CA ALA A 91 -35.31 -9.79 7.36
C ALA A 91 -34.80 -8.45 6.81
N SER A 92 -35.36 -7.33 7.27
CA SER A 92 -34.91 -5.98 6.90
C SER A 92 -33.52 -5.68 7.45
N PHE A 93 -33.24 -6.04 8.70
CA PHE A 93 -31.92 -5.96 9.30
C PHE A 93 -30.88 -6.80 8.53
N GLN A 94 -31.21 -8.04 8.16
CA GLN A 94 -30.31 -8.87 7.36
C GLN A 94 -29.97 -8.24 6.01
N ARG A 95 -30.96 -7.68 5.31
CA ARG A 95 -30.74 -6.96 4.03
C ARG A 95 -29.86 -5.72 4.21
N GLU A 96 -30.07 -4.97 5.28
CA GLU A 96 -29.25 -3.79 5.58
C GLU A 96 -27.83 -4.17 6.00
N ASN A 97 -27.67 -5.18 6.87
CA ASN A 97 -26.38 -5.69 7.28
C ASN A 97 -25.60 -6.26 6.09
N GLN A 98 -26.25 -6.97 5.16
CA GLN A 98 -25.60 -7.45 3.96
C GLN A 98 -25.11 -6.30 3.07
N ARG A 99 -25.93 -5.25 2.88
CA ARG A 99 -25.53 -4.04 2.15
C ARG A 99 -24.34 -3.34 2.81
N TRP A 100 -24.36 -3.22 4.13
CA TRP A 100 -23.28 -2.65 4.92
C TRP A 100 -21.98 -3.48 4.79
N ARG A 101 -22.06 -4.81 4.93
CA ARG A 101 -20.91 -5.71 4.76
C ARG A 101 -20.31 -5.62 3.37
N ASN A 102 -21.15 -5.59 2.33
CA ASN A 102 -20.69 -5.43 0.94
C ASN A 102 -19.98 -4.09 0.75
N GLY A 103 -20.55 -2.99 1.24
CA GLY A 103 -19.92 -1.67 1.18
C GLY A 103 -18.58 -1.64 1.91
N ARG A 104 -18.50 -2.27 3.09
CA ARG A 104 -17.26 -2.37 3.87
C ARG A 104 -16.20 -3.25 3.19
N SER A 105 -16.59 -4.37 2.59
CA SER A 105 -15.69 -5.22 1.80
C SER A 105 -15.06 -4.40 0.67
N ARG A 106 -15.88 -3.63 -0.05
CA ARG A 106 -15.41 -2.77 -1.14
C ARG A 106 -14.47 -1.67 -0.65
N ILE A 107 -14.72 -1.08 0.53
CA ILE A 107 -13.78 -0.13 1.16
C ILE A 107 -12.40 -0.79 1.37
N PHE A 108 -12.36 -2.01 1.92
CA PHE A 108 -11.09 -2.71 2.14
C PHE A 108 -10.35 -3.05 0.84
N GLU A 109 -11.07 -3.43 -0.21
CA GLU A 109 -10.50 -3.65 -1.54
C GLU A 109 -9.84 -2.36 -2.08
N LEU A 110 -10.55 -1.23 -1.99
CA LEU A 110 -10.03 0.07 -2.44
C LEU A 110 -8.83 0.51 -1.61
N GLU A 111 -8.86 0.33 -0.28
CA GLU A 111 -7.72 0.64 0.60
C GLU A 111 -6.49 -0.18 0.24
N LYS A 112 -6.66 -1.47 -0.05
CA LYS A 112 -5.57 -2.33 -0.54
C LYS A 112 -5.01 -1.81 -1.86
N THR A 113 -5.86 -1.53 -2.84
CA THR A 113 -5.44 -0.97 -4.14
C THR A 113 -4.69 0.35 -3.97
N ILE A 114 -5.16 1.24 -3.10
CA ILE A 114 -4.48 2.51 -2.80
C ILE A 114 -3.12 2.26 -2.14
N ALA A 115 -3.03 1.29 -1.22
CA ALA A 115 -1.75 0.93 -0.60
C ALA A 115 -0.74 0.42 -1.64
N ASP A 116 -1.18 -0.47 -2.55
CA ASP A 116 -0.35 -0.99 -3.63
C ASP A 116 0.12 0.14 -4.59
N LEU A 117 -0.77 1.07 -4.96
CA LEU A 117 -0.43 2.22 -5.79
C LEU A 117 0.51 3.21 -5.07
N ARG A 118 0.35 3.41 -3.76
CA ARG A 118 1.25 4.24 -2.95
C ARG A 118 2.65 3.63 -2.86
N LEU A 119 2.72 2.31 -2.64
CA LEU A 119 3.98 1.58 -2.65
C LEU A 119 4.67 1.76 -4.00
N GLU A 120 3.96 1.49 -5.09
CA GLU A 120 4.48 1.66 -6.45
C GLU A 120 5.00 3.08 -6.68
N LYS A 121 4.18 4.10 -6.39
CA LYS A 121 4.58 5.52 -6.50
C LYS A 121 5.86 5.80 -5.69
N SER A 122 5.96 5.30 -4.46
CA SER A 122 7.14 5.50 -3.60
C SER A 122 8.42 4.89 -4.19
N ILE A 123 8.32 3.76 -4.88
CA ILE A 123 9.45 3.11 -5.54
C ILE A 123 9.92 3.99 -6.72
N ARG A 124 8.98 4.53 -7.49
CA ARG A 124 9.27 5.40 -8.64
C ARG A 124 9.85 6.74 -8.23
N ASP A 125 9.28 7.35 -7.19
CA ASP A 125 9.73 8.63 -6.63
C ASP A 125 11.17 8.52 -6.08
N ARG A 126 11.53 7.37 -5.49
CA ARG A 126 12.90 7.04 -5.08
C ARG A 126 13.82 6.67 -6.24
N GLY A 127 13.30 6.51 -7.46
CA GLY A 127 14.08 6.12 -8.64
C GLY A 127 14.63 4.70 -8.59
N LEU A 128 14.05 3.82 -7.76
CA LEU A 128 14.50 2.43 -7.59
C LEU A 128 14.21 1.55 -8.81
N ASP A 129 13.34 2.00 -9.71
CA ASP A 129 13.03 1.34 -10.98
C ASP A 129 14.20 1.39 -11.97
N ASP A 130 15.02 2.43 -11.89
CA ASP A 130 16.20 2.61 -12.75
C ASP A 130 17.42 1.97 -12.09
N ALA A 131 17.95 0.92 -12.73
CA ALA A 131 19.11 0.19 -12.24
C ALA A 131 20.33 1.10 -11.99
N ARG A 132 20.51 2.18 -12.77
CA ARG A 132 21.63 3.12 -12.60
C ARG A 132 21.44 3.98 -11.36
N LYS A 133 20.25 4.58 -11.19
CA LYS A 133 19.91 5.39 -10.01
C LYS A 133 19.98 4.56 -8.74
N ARG A 134 19.48 3.33 -8.80
CA ARG A 134 19.53 2.37 -7.71
C ARG A 134 20.96 2.01 -7.29
N LEU A 135 21.85 1.71 -8.26
CA LEU A 135 23.27 1.48 -7.96
C LEU A 135 23.92 2.71 -7.34
N TRP A 136 23.61 3.90 -7.86
CA TRP A 136 24.12 5.15 -7.34
C TRP A 136 23.67 5.38 -5.89
N LEU A 137 22.37 5.22 -5.62
CA LEU A 137 21.80 5.28 -4.26
C LEU A 137 22.48 4.30 -3.30
N ARG A 138 22.75 3.06 -3.72
CA ARG A 138 23.47 2.08 -2.89
C ARG A 138 24.88 2.53 -2.52
N LEU A 139 25.56 3.26 -3.41
CA LEU A 139 26.94 3.71 -3.19
C LEU A 139 27.02 5.03 -2.41
N THR A 140 26.04 5.92 -2.57
CA THR A 140 26.09 7.30 -2.07
C THR A 140 25.20 7.59 -0.86
N THR A 141 24.38 6.63 -0.42
CA THR A 141 23.58 6.81 0.82
C THR A 141 24.44 6.45 2.03
N PHE A 142 24.58 7.37 2.99
CA PHE A 142 25.45 7.24 4.18
C PHE A 142 24.66 7.27 5.49
#